data_AF-A0A929BQ40-F1
#
_entry.id   AF-A0A929BQ40-F1
#
_cell.length_a   1.000
_cell.length_b   1.000
_cell.length_c   1.000
_cell.angle_alpha   90.00
_cell.angle_beta   90.00
_cell.angle_gamma   90.00
#
_symmetry.space_group_name_H-M   'P 1'
#
loop_
_entity.id
_entity.type
_entity.pdbx_description
1 polymer ?
#
loop_
_entity_poly.entity_id
_entity_poly.type
_entity_poly.pdbx_seq_one_letter_code
_entity_poly.pdbx_strand_id
1 'polypeptide(L)'
;MKAAILYAPNPPLEVEELTLDKPHRSEVLIRNHSSGVCHSDWRVISGDTKHPSSLSAPGNTGNSRYRSDGAIHSSTYRLEEINTAFNDMLSGEAARGVILFD
;
A
#
# COMPACT_ATOMS: atom_id res chain seq x y z
N MET A 1 7.53 15.54 -5.09
CA MET A 1 7.72 14.37 -4.21
C MET A 1 7.34 13.11 -4.96
N LYS A 2 7.94 11.97 -4.67
CA LYS A 2 7.54 10.69 -5.29
C LYS A 2 6.35 10.06 -4.58
N ALA A 3 5.52 9.35 -5.34
CA ALA A 3 4.41 8.55 -4.82
C ALA A 3 4.17 7.31 -5.70
N ALA A 4 3.60 6.26 -5.11
CA ALA A 4 3.10 5.10 -5.84
C ALA A 4 1.62 5.31 -6.19
N ILE A 5 1.28 5.24 -7.47
CA ILE A 5 -0.04 5.56 -8.02
C ILE A 5 -0.70 4.28 -8.53
N LEU A 6 -1.98 4.13 -8.18
CA LEU A 6 -2.85 3.09 -8.70
C LEU A 6 -3.81 3.72 -9.72
N TYR A 7 -3.55 3.55 -11.02
CA TYR A 7 -4.43 4.06 -12.07
C TYR A 7 -5.66 3.19 -12.33
N ALA A 8 -5.50 1.88 -12.20
CA ALA A 8 -6.56 0.91 -12.36
C ALA A 8 -6.43 -0.21 -11.32
N PRO A 9 -7.53 -0.88 -10.94
CA PRO A 9 -7.45 -2.09 -10.15
C PRO A 9 -6.64 -3.17 -10.87
N ASN A 10 -6.01 -4.02 -10.08
CA ASN A 10 -4.98 -4.98 -10.47
C ASN A 10 -3.62 -4.29 -10.76
N PRO A 11 -2.55 -4.69 -10.05
CA PRO A 11 -1.21 -4.12 -10.20
C PRO A 11 -0.65 -4.17 -11.64
N PRO A 12 0.44 -3.44 -11.93
CA PRO A 12 1.37 -2.80 -10.98
C PRO A 12 0.97 -1.40 -10.50
N LEU A 13 1.50 -1.00 -9.33
CA LEU A 13 1.58 0.41 -8.93
C LEU A 13 2.72 1.10 -9.67
N GLU A 14 2.51 2.33 -10.12
CA GLU A 14 3.49 3.14 -10.83
C GLU A 14 4.09 4.20 -9.90
N VAL A 15 5.43 4.29 -9.83
CA VAL A 15 6.11 5.30 -9.00
C VAL A 15 6.40 6.53 -9.83
N GLU A 16 5.79 7.66 -9.45
CA GLU A 16 5.87 8.90 -10.20
C GLU A 16 6.22 10.10 -9.32
N GLU A 17 6.78 11.14 -9.94
CA GLU A 17 7.05 12.43 -9.30
C GLU A 17 5.80 13.32 -9.39
N LEU A 18 5.27 13.71 -8.23
CA LEU A 18 4.13 14.59 -8.10
C LEU A 18 4.53 15.98 -7.62
N THR A 19 3.85 16.98 -8.16
CA THR A 19 3.85 18.34 -7.60
C THR A 19 2.60 18.51 -6.75
N LEU A 20 2.78 18.89 -5.48
CA LEU A 20 1.68 19.20 -4.59
C LEU A 20 1.45 20.70 -4.53
N ASP A 21 0.17 21.09 -4.48
CA ASP A 21 -0.21 22.45 -4.13
C ASP A 21 0.15 22.76 -2.67
N LYS A 22 0.19 24.07 -2.35
CA LYS A 22 0.37 24.51 -0.97
C LYS A 22 -0.86 24.09 -0.15
N PRO A 23 -0.68 23.71 1.14
CA PRO A 23 -1.81 23.35 1.98
C PRO A 23 -2.78 24.53 2.10
N HIS A 24 -4.07 24.26 1.96
CA HIS A 24 -5.13 25.23 2.15
C HIS A 24 -5.41 25.48 3.64
N ARG A 25 -6.40 26.34 3.94
CA ARG A 25 -6.82 26.60 5.31
C ARG A 25 -7.27 25.30 5.97
N SER A 26 -6.72 25.00 7.14
CA SER A 26 -6.98 23.77 7.92
C SER A 26 -6.37 22.48 7.35
N GLU A 27 -5.43 22.58 6.42
CA GLU A 27 -4.61 21.44 5.95
C GLU A 27 -3.18 21.54 6.47
N VAL A 28 -2.52 20.39 6.57
CA VAL A 28 -1.10 20.29 6.94
C VAL A 28 -0.35 19.50 5.88
N LEU A 29 0.73 20.07 5.36
CA LEU A 29 1.65 19.34 4.49
C LEU A 29 2.63 18.56 5.34
N ILE A 30 2.53 17.24 5.29
CA ILE A 30 3.40 16.33 6.05
C ILE A 30 4.48 15.78 5.12
N ARG A 31 5.72 15.81 5.58
CA ARG A 31 6.81 15.05 4.96
C ARG A 31 6.80 13.65 5.53
N ASN A 32 6.37 12.67 4.72
CA ASN A 32 6.37 11.29 5.16
C ASN A 32 7.80 10.76 5.25
N HIS A 33 8.13 10.03 6.32
CA HIS A 33 9.41 9.34 6.48
C HIS A 33 9.25 7.84 6.21
N SER A 34 8.10 7.28 6.59
CA SER A 34 7.77 5.88 6.35
C SER A 34 6.27 5.61 6.32
N SER A 35 5.86 4.59 5.57
CA SER A 35 4.48 4.10 5.54
C SER A 35 4.44 2.59 5.63
N GLY A 36 3.56 2.05 6.46
CA GLY A 36 3.28 0.62 6.46
C GLY A 36 2.49 0.21 5.21
N VAL A 37 2.71 -1.02 4.74
CA VAL A 37 1.83 -1.70 3.78
C VAL A 37 1.19 -2.91 4.44
N CYS A 38 -0.11 -3.07 4.22
CA CYS A 38 -0.93 -4.10 4.84
C CYS A 38 -1.81 -4.80 3.81
N HIS A 39 -2.37 -5.95 4.20
CA HIS A 39 -3.33 -6.70 3.41
C HIS A 39 -4.62 -5.90 3.13
N SER A 40 -4.97 -4.92 3.96
CA SER A 40 -6.11 -4.03 3.70
C SER A 40 -5.89 -3.17 2.46
N ASP A 41 -4.66 -2.69 2.26
CA ASP A 41 -4.28 -1.86 1.11
C ASP A 41 -4.33 -2.71 -0.16
N TRP A 42 -3.88 -3.97 -0.05
CA TRP A 42 -3.98 -4.92 -1.15
C TRP A 42 -5.42 -5.12 -1.63
N ARG A 43 -6.41 -5.17 -0.74
CA ARG A 43 -7.81 -5.31 -1.16
C ARG A 43 -8.33 -4.12 -1.98
N VAL A 44 -7.74 -2.94 -1.79
CA VAL A 44 -8.03 -1.76 -2.63
C VAL A 44 -7.34 -1.92 -3.98
N ILE A 45 -6.08 -2.34 -3.99
CA ILE A 45 -5.26 -2.53 -5.18
C ILE A 45 -5.80 -3.65 -6.08
N SER A 46 -6.23 -4.78 -5.51
CA SER A 46 -6.84 -5.90 -6.24
C SER A 46 -8.26 -5.61 -6.73
N GLY A 47 -8.89 -4.53 -6.24
CA GLY A 47 -10.27 -4.19 -6.55
C GLY A 47 -11.32 -4.98 -5.77
N ASP A 48 -10.93 -5.68 -4.69
CA ASP A 48 -11.85 -6.47 -3.85
C ASP A 48 -12.73 -5.61 -2.91
N THR A 49 -12.33 -4.37 -2.63
CA THR A 49 -13.14 -3.42 -1.83
C THR A 49 -14.01 -2.54 -2.72
N LYS A 50 -15.24 -2.25 -2.26
CA LYS A 50 -16.12 -1.21 -2.82
C LYS A 50 -15.65 0.19 -2.37
N HIS A 51 -14.55 0.69 -2.91
CA HIS A 51 -14.13 2.08 -2.74
C HIS A 51 -14.69 2.92 -3.91
N PRO A 52 -15.04 4.21 -3.75
CA PRO A 52 -15.55 5.01 -4.88
C PRO A 52 -14.56 5.12 -6.05
N SER A 53 -13.26 4.87 -5.82
CA SER A 53 -12.24 4.73 -6.88
C SER A 53 -12.12 3.32 -7.47
N SER A 54 -12.76 2.30 -6.91
CA SER A 54 -12.77 0.94 -7.44
C SER A 54 -13.97 0.75 -8.38
N LEU A 55 -13.73 0.77 -9.69
CA LEU A 55 -14.67 0.30 -10.71
C LEU A 55 -14.70 -1.23 -10.72
N SER A 56 -15.19 -1.89 -9.65
CA SER A 56 -15.49 -3.33 -9.65
C SER A 56 -16.49 -3.73 -8.55
N ALA A 57 -17.36 -4.69 -8.89
CA ALA A 57 -18.59 -5.09 -8.20
C ALA A 57 -18.32 -6.07 -7.01
N PRO A 58 -19.34 -6.54 -6.24
CA PRO A 58 -19.22 -6.95 -4.83
C PRO A 58 -18.36 -8.20 -4.57
N GLY A 59 -17.47 -8.09 -3.58
CA GLY A 59 -16.53 -9.12 -3.14
C GLY A 59 -17.06 -10.15 -2.13
N ASN A 60 -16.24 -11.20 -1.95
CA ASN A 60 -16.27 -12.14 -0.83
C ASN A 60 -15.11 -11.81 0.13
N THR A 61 -15.41 -11.48 1.38
CA THR A 61 -14.38 -11.17 2.38
C THR A 61 -13.72 -12.47 2.86
N GLY A 62 -12.58 -12.83 2.26
CA GLY A 62 -11.74 -13.93 2.75
C GLY A 62 -11.07 -13.56 4.09
N ASN A 63 -11.13 -14.48 5.06
CA ASN A 63 -10.49 -14.35 6.36
C ASN A 63 -9.02 -14.83 6.30
N SER A 64 -8.07 -13.92 6.13
CA SER A 64 -6.65 -14.25 6.29
C SER A 64 -6.39 -14.65 7.74
N ARG A 65 -6.16 -15.95 7.98
CA ARG A 65 -5.70 -16.45 9.28
C ARG A 65 -4.21 -16.14 9.42
N TYR A 66 -3.86 -15.22 10.31
CA TYR A 66 -2.48 -15.02 10.71
C TYR A 66 -2.06 -16.16 11.65
N ARG A 67 -0.94 -16.83 11.35
CA ARG A 67 -0.16 -17.54 12.35
C ARG A 67 0.71 -16.49 13.05
N SER A 68 0.57 -16.36 14.37
CA SER A 68 1.35 -15.45 15.19
C SER A 68 2.39 -16.23 15.97
N ASP A 69 3.39 -16.73 15.26
CA ASP A 69 4.60 -17.35 15.79
C ASP A 69 5.63 -16.26 16.13
N GLY A 70 5.26 -15.41 17.10
CA GLY A 70 6.18 -14.67 17.98
C GLY A 70 7.14 -13.62 17.42
N ALA A 71 7.40 -13.57 16.11
CA ALA A 71 8.27 -12.60 15.46
C ALA A 71 7.56 -12.02 14.25
N ILE A 72 7.03 -10.80 14.37
CA ILE A 72 6.57 -10.04 13.20
C ILE A 72 7.82 -9.67 12.41
N HIS A 73 8.21 -10.49 11.42
CA HIS A 73 9.23 -10.12 10.44
C HIS A 73 8.67 -8.98 9.61
N SER A 74 9.00 -7.76 10.04
CA SER A 74 8.70 -6.53 9.31
C SER A 74 9.88 -6.22 8.41
N SER A 75 9.66 -6.26 7.10
CA SER A 75 10.69 -5.94 6.12
C SER A 75 10.58 -4.48 5.71
N THR A 76 11.72 -3.81 5.50
CA THR A 76 11.79 -2.43 5.03
C THR A 76 12.13 -2.40 3.55
N TYR A 77 11.39 -1.62 2.78
CA TYR A 77 11.53 -1.47 1.33
C TYR A 77 11.63 0.01 0.97
N ARG A 78 12.22 0.31 -0.17
CA ARG A 78 12.14 1.65 -0.77
C ARG A 78 10.85 1.84 -1.52
N LEU A 79 10.51 3.08 -1.85
CA LEU A 79 9.31 3.38 -2.62
C LEU A 79 9.31 2.70 -3.99
N GLU A 80 10.47 2.59 -4.64
CA GLU A 80 10.62 1.89 -5.93
C GLU A 80 10.26 0.40 -5.84
N GLU A 81 10.38 -0.17 -4.64
CA GLU A 81 10.19 -1.59 -4.36
C GLU A 81 8.77 -1.88 -3.84
N ILE A 82 7.83 -0.92 -3.96
CA ILE A 82 6.46 -1.05 -3.46
C ILE A 82 5.75 -2.33 -3.94
N ASN A 83 5.94 -2.69 -5.21
CA ASN A 83 5.33 -3.91 -5.77
C ASN A 83 5.99 -5.18 -5.20
N THR A 84 7.29 -5.15 -4.93
CA THR A 84 8.00 -6.24 -4.23
C THR A 84 7.49 -6.39 -2.81
N ALA A 85 7.29 -5.28 -2.08
CA ALA A 85 6.74 -5.29 -0.74
C ALA A 85 5.36 -5.95 -0.67
N PHE A 86 4.48 -5.69 -1.65
CA PHE A 86 3.20 -6.38 -1.76
C PHE A 86 3.35 -7.86 -2.11
N ASN A 87 4.25 -8.22 -3.03
CA ASN A 87 4.48 -9.62 -3.40
C ASN A 87 5.00 -10.44 -2.21
N ASP A 88 6.00 -9.94 -1.48
CA ASP A 88 6.56 -10.61 -0.30
C ASP A 88 5.53 -10.77 0.82
N MET A 89 4.64 -9.78 0.97
CA MET A 89 3.54 -9.86 1.93
C MET A 89 2.53 -10.94 1.53
N LEU A 90 2.20 -11.08 0.25
CA LEU A 90 1.23 -12.04 -0.26
C LEU A 90 1.78 -13.48 -0.31
N SER A 91 3.08 -13.64 -0.56
CA SER A 91 3.75 -14.94 -0.52
C SER A 91 3.99 -15.43 0.92
N GLY A 92 3.89 -14.54 1.91
CA GLY A 92 4.13 -14.84 3.31
C GLY A 92 5.60 -14.72 3.73
N GLU A 93 6.47 -14.23 2.86
CA GLU A 93 7.88 -13.92 3.15
C GLU A 93 8.00 -12.75 4.14
N ALA A 94 7.07 -11.80 4.09
CA ALA A 94 6.98 -10.69 5.04
C ALA A 94 5.61 -10.65 5.73
N ALA A 95 5.61 -10.55 7.07
CA ALA A 95 4.36 -10.40 7.82
C ALA A 95 3.78 -8.99 7.65
N ARG A 96 4.65 -7.98 7.54
CA ARG A 96 4.35 -6.57 7.26
C ARG A 96 5.48 -5.94 6.47
N GLY A 97 5.16 -5.03 5.55
CA GLY A 97 6.15 -4.20 4.86
C GLY A 97 6.13 -2.77 5.38
N VAL A 98 7.29 -2.12 5.41
CA VAL A 98 7.44 -0.69 5.70
C VAL A 98 8.17 -0.04 4.54
N ILE A 99 7.53 0.92 3.88
CA ILE A 99 8.13 1.74 2.84
C ILE A 99 8.85 2.91 3.49
N LEU A 100 10.11 3.11 3.16
CA LEU A 100 10.89 4.28 3.55
C LEU A 100 10.84 5.32 2.42
N PHE A 101 10.73 6.59 2.82
CA PHE A 101 10.76 7.74 1.93
C PHE A 101 12.01 8.56 2.26
N ASP A 102 13.11 8.22 1.58
CA ASP A 102 14.41 8.88 1.63
C ASP A 102 14.52 10.12 0.72
#